data_AF-A0A843H458-F1
#
_entry.id   AF-A0A843H458-F1
#
_cell.length_a   1.000
_cell.length_b   1.000
_cell.length_c   1.000
_cell.angle_alpha   90.00
_cell.angle_beta   90.00
_cell.angle_gamma   90.00
#
_symmetry.space_group_name_H-M   'P 1'
#
loop_
_entity.id
_entity.type
_entity.pdbx_description
1 polymer ?
#
loop_
_entity_poly.entity_id
_entity_poly.type
_entity_poly.pdbx_seq_one_letter_code
_entity_poly.pdbx_strand_id
1 'polypeptide(L)'
;MADREIPKNQRWFFNCDKHLLEDKEALIDYHFGTALTVTLTMFKYSGLPDTIPFRELEKILQLNGFAYWLKKDGKIYVFWGGLGGRPDEYYRPTKFIVANPYLQFFDQVKVNEEGVLMWSDYSHMGMSLKIRRYAELMAECDITLRFELINERIVAVLKAFNDTAKTSAELFIKDVTDGKKLGVIVGESLLDENGDIQIDEYRKANTQDLKAVMELQQYLKASFYNDIGLQANYNMKRESINDSEAGMNEESLKPLVDDMLESRREALKRVNEQFGTNITVELNSAWVRREKISSDETTPEETNTEETNTEETNTEDDKGGNE
;
A
#
# COMPACT_ATOMS: atom_id res chain seq x y z
N MET A 1 -19.97 28.20 7.93
CA MET A 1 -20.57 27.23 6.98
C MET A 1 -21.02 26.05 7.80
N ALA A 2 -22.30 25.68 7.74
CA ALA A 2 -22.87 24.65 8.60
C ALA A 2 -22.21 23.27 8.36
N ASP A 3 -21.75 22.64 9.44
CA ASP A 3 -21.40 21.23 9.47
C ASP A 3 -22.64 20.42 9.10
N ARG A 4 -22.68 19.97 7.85
CA ARG A 4 -23.61 18.90 7.47
C ARG A 4 -22.91 17.60 7.82
N GLU A 5 -23.29 16.99 8.95
CA GLU A 5 -22.98 15.59 9.22
C GLU A 5 -23.50 14.76 8.05
N ILE A 6 -22.57 14.27 7.22
CA ILE A 6 -22.91 13.34 6.13
C ILE A 6 -23.35 12.05 6.80
N PRO A 7 -24.58 11.56 6.56
CA PRO A 7 -25.04 10.32 7.18
C PRO A 7 -24.09 9.18 6.79
N LYS A 8 -23.72 8.34 7.77
CA LYS A 8 -22.69 7.28 7.64
C LYS A 8 -22.85 6.39 6.39
N ASN A 9 -24.06 6.25 5.87
CA ASN A 9 -24.40 5.43 4.71
C ASN A 9 -24.13 6.09 3.33
N GLN A 10 -23.72 7.36 3.28
CA GLN A 10 -23.41 8.10 2.04
C GLN A 10 -21.93 8.50 1.92
N ARG A 11 -21.07 8.06 2.85
CA ARG A 11 -19.62 8.31 2.81
C ARG A 11 -18.94 7.85 1.52
N TRP A 12 -19.50 6.87 0.80
CA TRP A 12 -18.94 6.35 -0.45
C TRP A 12 -19.01 7.32 -1.64
N PHE A 13 -19.80 8.40 -1.57
CA PHE A 13 -19.93 9.39 -2.66
C PHE A 13 -19.20 10.72 -2.36
N PHE A 14 -19.01 11.06 -1.08
CA PHE A 14 -18.41 12.31 -0.62
C PHE A 14 -17.34 12.06 0.43
N ASN A 15 -16.39 11.15 0.17
CA ASN A 15 -15.28 10.88 1.07
C ASN A 15 -14.21 11.99 1.02
N CYS A 16 -14.66 13.25 1.01
CA CYS A 16 -13.83 14.43 1.24
C CYS A 16 -14.02 14.84 2.70
N ASP A 17 -13.49 14.04 3.62
CA ASP A 17 -13.41 14.48 5.01
C ASP A 17 -12.54 15.74 5.04
N LYS A 18 -13.13 16.87 5.44
CA LYS A 18 -12.42 18.16 5.44
C LYS A 18 -11.25 18.16 6.43
N HIS A 19 -11.22 17.18 7.33
CA HIS A 19 -10.25 17.05 8.40
C HIS A 19 -9.61 15.65 8.43
N LEU A 20 -9.21 15.11 7.26
CA LEU A 20 -8.61 13.78 7.14
C LEU A 20 -7.45 13.52 8.13
N LEU A 21 -6.64 14.53 8.45
CA LEU A 21 -5.53 14.40 9.39
C LEU A 21 -5.94 14.49 10.88
N GLU A 22 -7.21 14.74 11.19
CA GLU A 22 -7.81 14.75 12.55
C GLU A 22 -8.51 13.43 12.88
N ASP A 23 -9.06 12.75 11.88
CA ASP A 23 -9.70 11.44 12.03
C ASP A 23 -8.71 10.33 11.61
N LYS A 24 -8.12 9.68 12.60
CA LYS A 24 -7.16 8.58 12.40
C LYS A 24 -7.76 7.43 11.60
N GLU A 25 -9.01 7.04 11.86
CA GLU A 25 -9.63 5.92 11.14
C GLU A 25 -9.90 6.30 9.68
N ALA A 26 -10.34 7.54 9.43
CA ALA A 26 -10.52 8.02 8.05
C ALA A 26 -9.19 8.04 7.27
N LEU A 27 -8.08 8.41 7.94
CA LEU A 27 -6.75 8.39 7.35
C LEU A 27 -6.24 6.97 7.07
N ILE A 28 -6.50 6.02 7.97
CA ILE A 28 -6.23 4.60 7.75
C ILE A 28 -7.02 4.10 6.55
N ASP A 29 -8.31 4.39 6.47
CA ASP A 29 -9.17 3.99 5.35
C ASP A 29 -8.72 4.60 4.02
N TYR A 30 -8.21 5.83 4.04
CA TYR A 30 -7.61 6.48 2.87
C TYR A 30 -6.38 5.73 2.36
N HIS A 31 -5.42 5.42 3.25
CA HIS A 31 -4.22 4.66 2.88
C HIS A 31 -4.57 3.23 2.44
N PHE A 32 -5.50 2.58 3.15
CA PHE A 32 -6.00 1.25 2.81
C PHE A 32 -6.64 1.22 1.43
N GLY A 33 -7.57 2.14 1.14
CA GLY A 33 -8.25 2.22 -0.15
C GLY A 33 -7.31 2.51 -1.31
N THR A 34 -6.30 3.36 -1.08
CA THR A 34 -5.27 3.68 -2.07
C THR A 34 -4.42 2.44 -2.40
N ALA A 35 -3.93 1.74 -1.38
CA ALA A 35 -3.16 0.51 -1.55
C ALA A 35 -3.99 -0.61 -2.19
N LEU A 36 -5.24 -0.82 -1.74
CA LEU A 36 -6.16 -1.80 -2.32
C LEU A 36 -6.43 -1.51 -3.80
N THR A 37 -6.57 -0.25 -4.19
CA THR A 37 -6.77 0.12 -5.59
C THR A 37 -5.61 -0.34 -6.47
N VAL A 38 -4.37 -0.25 -5.97
CA VAL A 38 -3.19 -0.76 -6.68
C VAL A 38 -3.25 -2.27 -6.80
N THR A 39 -3.51 -3.00 -5.70
CA THR A 39 -3.50 -4.47 -5.70
C THR A 39 -4.65 -5.07 -6.51
N LEU A 40 -5.80 -4.41 -6.60
CA LEU A 40 -6.92 -4.83 -7.46
C LEU A 40 -6.59 -4.81 -8.97
N THR A 41 -5.49 -4.16 -9.36
CA THR A 41 -5.04 -4.12 -10.76
C THR A 41 -3.98 -5.17 -11.10
N MET A 42 -3.55 -6.00 -10.13
CA MET A 42 -2.48 -7.00 -10.30
C MET A 42 -2.79 -8.04 -11.37
N PHE A 43 -4.02 -8.52 -11.41
CA PHE A 43 -4.41 -9.65 -12.25
C PHE A 43 -5.35 -9.21 -13.36
N LYS A 44 -5.16 -9.81 -14.53
CA LYS A 44 -6.03 -9.64 -15.69
C LYS A 44 -6.70 -10.97 -16.00
N TYR A 45 -8.01 -10.94 -16.10
CA TYR A 45 -8.82 -12.10 -16.44
C TYR A 45 -9.34 -12.00 -17.88
N SER A 46 -9.39 -13.13 -18.59
CA SER A 46 -10.02 -13.26 -19.90
C SER A 46 -11.08 -14.35 -19.85
N GLY A 47 -12.19 -14.17 -20.59
CA GLY A 47 -13.26 -15.17 -20.67
C GLY A 47 -14.21 -15.22 -19.46
N LEU A 48 -14.17 -14.22 -18.56
CA LEU A 48 -15.12 -14.13 -17.46
C LEU A 48 -16.57 -13.97 -17.97
N PRO A 49 -17.56 -14.67 -17.37
CA PRO A 49 -18.97 -14.42 -17.62
C PRO A 49 -19.40 -12.99 -17.26
N ASP A 50 -20.39 -12.43 -17.96
CA ASP A 50 -20.93 -11.09 -17.70
C ASP A 50 -21.46 -10.90 -16.25
N THR A 51 -21.81 -11.99 -15.59
CA THR A 51 -22.26 -12.01 -14.20
C THR A 51 -21.14 -11.78 -13.19
N ILE A 52 -19.87 -11.80 -13.61
CA ILE A 52 -18.70 -11.73 -12.74
C ILE A 52 -17.81 -10.57 -13.19
N PRO A 53 -18.03 -9.36 -12.66
CA PRO A 53 -17.10 -8.26 -12.84
C PRO A 53 -15.76 -8.58 -12.19
N PHE A 54 -14.66 -8.51 -12.94
CA PHE A 54 -13.33 -8.87 -12.44
C PHE A 54 -12.93 -8.12 -11.15
N ARG A 55 -13.32 -6.83 -11.05
CA ARG A 55 -13.01 -6.00 -9.89
C ARG A 55 -13.69 -6.51 -8.63
N GLU A 56 -14.92 -7.00 -8.74
CA GLU A 56 -15.66 -7.53 -7.60
C GLU A 56 -15.16 -8.91 -7.19
N LEU A 57 -14.76 -9.75 -8.16
CA LEU A 57 -14.05 -11.00 -7.90
C LEU A 57 -12.76 -10.76 -7.09
N GLU A 58 -11.89 -9.85 -7.56
CA GLU A 58 -10.64 -9.54 -6.86
C GLU A 58 -10.85 -8.88 -5.50
N LYS A 59 -11.88 -8.03 -5.34
CA LYS A 59 -12.25 -7.50 -4.02
C LYS A 59 -12.63 -8.62 -3.06
N ILE A 60 -13.47 -9.57 -3.49
CA ILE A 60 -13.86 -10.70 -2.65
C ILE A 60 -12.63 -11.51 -2.23
N LEU A 61 -11.76 -11.86 -3.18
CA LEU A 61 -10.53 -12.61 -2.93
C LEU A 61 -9.58 -11.87 -1.98
N GLN A 62 -9.22 -10.63 -2.32
CA GLN A 62 -8.19 -9.89 -1.59
C GLN A 62 -8.66 -9.41 -0.21
N LEU A 63 -9.95 -9.14 -0.03
CA LEU A 63 -10.47 -8.70 1.27
C LEU A 63 -10.73 -9.86 2.22
N ASN A 64 -11.23 -10.99 1.70
CA ASN A 64 -11.71 -12.09 2.53
C ASN A 64 -10.85 -13.35 2.48
N GLY A 65 -9.81 -13.37 1.63
CA GLY A 65 -8.89 -14.51 1.48
C GLY A 65 -9.38 -15.61 0.54
N PHE A 66 -10.66 -15.58 0.12
CA PHE A 66 -11.22 -16.57 -0.79
C PHE A 66 -12.48 -16.08 -1.50
N ALA A 67 -12.85 -16.80 -2.56
CA ALA A 67 -14.07 -16.64 -3.31
C ALA A 67 -14.66 -18.01 -3.66
N TYR A 68 -15.98 -18.14 -3.64
CA TYR A 68 -16.65 -19.40 -3.96
C TYR A 68 -17.47 -19.28 -5.24
N TRP A 69 -17.18 -20.14 -6.21
CA TRP A 69 -17.81 -20.18 -7.53
C TRP A 69 -18.95 -21.18 -7.52
N LEU A 70 -20.15 -20.72 -7.84
CA LEU A 70 -21.34 -21.56 -7.86
C LEU A 70 -22.28 -21.18 -9.00
N LYS A 71 -22.96 -22.19 -9.57
CA LYS A 71 -23.99 -22.00 -10.58
C LYS A 71 -25.36 -21.86 -9.90
N LYS A 72 -26.05 -20.75 -10.16
CA LYS A 72 -27.43 -20.51 -9.73
C LYS A 72 -28.27 -20.06 -10.92
N ASP A 73 -29.41 -20.72 -11.14
CA ASP A 73 -30.36 -20.42 -12.21
C ASP A 73 -29.70 -20.37 -13.61
N GLY A 74 -28.80 -21.33 -13.87
CA GLY A 74 -28.09 -21.44 -15.14
C GLY A 74 -26.89 -20.50 -15.31
N LYS A 75 -26.69 -19.53 -14.41
CA LYS A 75 -25.61 -18.55 -14.46
C LYS A 75 -24.57 -18.79 -13.37
N ILE A 76 -23.32 -18.42 -13.65
CA ILE A 76 -22.20 -18.59 -12.71
C ILE A 76 -22.05 -17.31 -11.91
N TYR A 77 -21.93 -17.43 -10.60
CA TYR A 77 -21.69 -16.32 -9.69
C TYR A 77 -20.53 -16.63 -8.76
N VAL A 78 -19.98 -15.57 -8.19
CA VAL A 78 -18.93 -15.64 -7.18
C VAL A 78 -19.49 -15.08 -5.87
N PHE A 79 -19.27 -15.80 -4.78
CA PHE A 79 -19.80 -15.47 -3.47
C PHE A 79 -18.69 -15.40 -2.43
N TRP A 80 -18.94 -14.55 -1.44
CA TRP A 80 -18.34 -14.64 -0.12
C TRP A 80 -19.38 -15.22 0.86
N GLY A 81 -18.93 -15.89 1.91
CA GLY A 81 -19.81 -16.57 2.85
C GLY A 81 -19.05 -17.29 3.96
N GLY A 82 -19.71 -18.22 4.64
CA GLY A 82 -19.12 -19.00 5.73
C GLY A 82 -18.49 -20.29 5.22
N LEU A 83 -17.27 -20.60 5.66
CA LEU A 83 -16.65 -21.91 5.48
C LEU A 83 -16.89 -22.77 6.73
N GLY A 84 -17.28 -24.03 6.55
CA GLY A 84 -17.58 -24.91 7.67
C GLY A 84 -17.69 -26.38 7.27
N GLY A 85 -18.47 -27.12 8.07
CA GLY A 85 -18.60 -28.58 7.94
C GLY A 85 -17.55 -29.33 8.76
N ARG A 86 -17.59 -30.67 8.69
CA ARG A 86 -16.55 -31.52 9.29
C ARG A 86 -15.30 -31.38 8.42
N PRO A 87 -14.14 -30.95 8.95
CA PRO A 87 -12.96 -30.80 8.14
C PRO A 87 -12.52 -32.12 7.50
N ASP A 88 -11.88 -32.02 6.33
CA ASP A 88 -11.25 -33.15 5.65
C ASP A 88 -9.94 -33.59 6.33
N GLU A 89 -9.21 -34.53 5.72
CA GLU A 89 -7.93 -35.04 6.22
C GLU A 89 -6.83 -33.97 6.36
N TYR A 90 -6.98 -32.82 5.68
CA TYR A 90 -6.08 -31.68 5.74
C TYR A 90 -6.68 -30.50 6.50
N TYR A 91 -7.72 -30.73 7.29
CA TYR A 91 -8.44 -29.72 8.07
C TYR A 91 -9.10 -28.61 7.22
N ARG A 92 -9.41 -28.89 5.96
CA ARG A 92 -10.05 -27.93 5.05
C ARG A 92 -11.58 -28.00 5.18
N PRO A 93 -12.29 -26.89 4.91
CA PRO A 93 -13.74 -26.85 5.00
C PRO A 93 -14.39 -27.74 3.91
N THR A 94 -15.42 -28.49 4.30
CA THR A 94 -16.18 -29.36 3.39
C THR A 94 -17.51 -28.76 2.96
N LYS A 95 -17.97 -27.71 3.64
CA LYS A 95 -19.24 -27.02 3.37
C LYS A 95 -19.03 -25.52 3.25
N PHE A 96 -19.77 -24.90 2.33
CA PHE A 96 -19.84 -23.46 2.16
C PHE A 96 -21.28 -22.99 2.40
N ILE A 97 -21.43 -21.93 3.19
CA ILE A 97 -22.70 -21.32 3.54
C ILE A 97 -22.78 -19.99 2.81
N VAL A 98 -23.73 -19.89 1.89
CA VAL A 98 -23.95 -18.71 1.06
C VAL A 98 -25.20 -17.98 1.53
N ALA A 99 -25.12 -16.65 1.62
CA ALA A 99 -26.22 -15.78 1.95
C ALA A 99 -26.19 -14.55 1.04
N ASN A 100 -26.96 -14.55 -0.04
CA ASN A 100 -27.07 -13.43 -0.97
C ASN A 100 -28.52 -12.90 -0.99
N PRO A 101 -28.80 -11.74 -0.36
CA PRO A 101 -30.13 -11.13 -0.33
C PRO A 101 -30.68 -10.76 -1.71
N TYR A 102 -29.82 -10.32 -2.64
CA TYR A 102 -30.25 -9.90 -3.99
C TYR A 102 -30.76 -11.08 -4.80
N LEU A 103 -30.07 -12.23 -4.72
CA LEU A 103 -30.50 -13.47 -5.38
C LEU A 103 -31.53 -14.26 -4.56
N GLN A 104 -31.90 -13.78 -3.36
CA GLN A 104 -32.74 -14.51 -2.39
C GLN A 104 -32.23 -15.93 -2.15
N PHE A 105 -30.90 -16.07 -2.08
CA PHE A 105 -30.24 -17.36 -2.04
C PHE A 105 -29.54 -17.54 -0.70
N PHE A 106 -30.07 -18.47 0.10
CA PHE A 106 -29.49 -18.91 1.35
C PHE A 106 -29.41 -20.43 1.34
N ASP A 107 -28.20 -20.97 1.34
CA ASP A 107 -28.00 -22.42 1.24
C ASP A 107 -26.67 -22.87 1.84
N GLN A 108 -26.56 -24.17 2.05
CA GLN A 108 -25.32 -24.84 2.42
C GLN A 108 -24.95 -25.87 1.35
N VAL A 109 -23.87 -25.58 0.63
CA VAL A 109 -23.37 -26.43 -0.46
C VAL A 109 -22.08 -27.13 -0.06
N LYS A 110 -21.80 -28.27 -0.69
CA LYS A 110 -20.56 -29.01 -0.50
C LYS A 110 -19.43 -28.43 -1.35
N VAL A 111 -18.31 -28.15 -0.69
CA VAL A 111 -17.10 -27.63 -1.32
C VAL A 111 -16.54 -28.70 -2.28
N ASN A 112 -16.14 -28.28 -3.48
CA ASN A 112 -15.56 -29.11 -4.55
C ASN A 112 -16.48 -30.19 -5.16
N GLU A 113 -17.74 -30.30 -4.73
CA GLU A 113 -18.76 -31.11 -5.41
C GLU A 113 -19.73 -30.21 -6.19
N GLU A 114 -20.29 -29.20 -5.53
CA GLU A 114 -21.34 -28.34 -6.11
C GLU A 114 -20.78 -27.03 -6.68
N GLY A 115 -19.59 -26.63 -6.24
CA GLY A 115 -18.89 -25.44 -6.69
C GLY A 115 -17.41 -25.46 -6.34
N VAL A 116 -16.68 -24.45 -6.79
CA VAL A 116 -15.22 -24.35 -6.63
C VAL A 116 -14.86 -23.30 -5.59
N LEU A 117 -14.08 -23.70 -4.59
CA LEU A 117 -13.43 -22.78 -3.68
C LEU A 117 -12.12 -22.28 -4.27
N MET A 118 -11.99 -20.97 -4.40
CA MET A 118 -10.82 -20.27 -4.91
C MET A 118 -10.15 -19.50 -3.78
N TRP A 119 -8.94 -19.87 -3.41
CA TRP A 119 -8.16 -19.15 -2.40
C TRP A 119 -7.45 -17.94 -3.02
N SER A 120 -7.21 -16.91 -2.21
CA SER A 120 -6.44 -15.74 -2.62
C SER A 120 -4.94 -16.03 -2.70
N ASP A 121 -4.44 -16.86 -1.78
CA ASP A 121 -3.03 -17.22 -1.56
C ASP A 121 -2.97 -18.51 -0.70
N TYR A 122 -1.78 -19.12 -0.58
CA TYR A 122 -1.58 -20.37 0.18
C TYR A 122 -1.87 -20.25 1.67
N SER A 123 -1.79 -19.05 2.25
CA SER A 123 -2.14 -18.82 3.66
C SER A 123 -3.61 -18.46 3.88
N HIS A 124 -4.38 -18.30 2.79
CA HIS A 124 -5.81 -18.02 2.79
C HIS A 124 -6.19 -16.69 3.47
N MET A 125 -5.23 -15.76 3.60
CA MET A 125 -5.43 -14.51 4.34
C MET A 125 -5.91 -13.36 3.46
N GLY A 126 -5.58 -13.37 2.17
CA GLY A 126 -5.77 -12.23 1.29
C GLY A 126 -4.79 -11.10 1.59
N MET A 127 -5.12 -9.91 1.09
CA MET A 127 -4.27 -8.71 1.18
C MET A 127 -4.74 -7.71 2.25
N SER A 128 -5.97 -7.84 2.75
CA SER A 128 -6.56 -6.86 3.68
C SER A 128 -5.69 -6.63 4.92
N LEU A 129 -5.23 -7.69 5.60
CA LEU A 129 -4.40 -7.57 6.80
C LEU A 129 -3.04 -6.92 6.52
N LYS A 130 -2.40 -7.30 5.40
CA LYS A 130 -1.12 -6.70 4.99
C LYS A 130 -1.30 -5.21 4.71
N ILE A 131 -2.29 -4.85 3.90
CA ILE A 131 -2.59 -3.46 3.55
C ILE A 131 -2.92 -2.66 4.81
N ARG A 132 -3.77 -3.19 5.71
CA ARG A 132 -4.18 -2.53 6.96
C ARG A 132 -2.98 -2.21 7.85
N ARG A 133 -2.05 -3.15 8.01
CA ARG A 133 -0.81 -2.92 8.77
C ARG A 133 -0.02 -1.72 8.23
N TYR A 134 0.22 -1.65 6.91
CA TYR A 134 0.93 -0.52 6.32
C TYR A 134 0.13 0.78 6.43
N ALA A 135 -1.18 0.73 6.22
CA ALA A 135 -2.05 1.89 6.34
C ALA A 135 -2.05 2.50 7.74
N GLU A 136 -2.08 1.66 8.79
CA GLU A 136 -1.98 2.10 10.19
C GLU A 136 -0.65 2.80 10.47
N LEU A 137 0.47 2.21 10.05
CA LEU A 137 1.79 2.81 10.26
C LEU A 137 1.98 4.12 9.48
N MET A 138 1.47 4.20 8.24
CA MET A 138 1.50 5.43 7.44
C MET A 138 0.64 6.53 8.05
N ALA A 139 -0.54 6.19 8.60
CA ALA A 139 -1.40 7.15 9.29
C ALA A 139 -0.72 7.73 10.54
N GLU A 140 0.00 6.93 11.32
CA GLU A 140 0.79 7.42 12.47
C GLU A 140 1.89 8.40 12.05
N CYS A 141 2.56 8.12 10.92
CA CYS A 141 3.56 9.02 10.37
C CYS A 141 2.94 10.36 9.98
N ASP A 142 1.83 10.35 9.25
CA ASP A 142 1.14 11.58 8.82
C ASP A 142 0.62 12.42 9.99
N ILE A 143 0.08 11.77 11.03
CA ILE A 143 -0.36 12.44 12.26
C ILE A 143 0.84 13.08 12.97
N THR A 144 1.95 12.36 13.10
CA THR A 144 3.18 12.86 13.71
C THR A 144 3.73 14.04 12.92
N LEU A 145 3.84 13.93 11.59
CA LEU A 145 4.28 15.02 10.72
C LEU A 145 3.40 16.26 10.90
N ARG A 146 2.08 16.09 11.01
CA ARG A 146 1.18 17.20 11.28
C ARG A 146 1.48 17.87 12.62
N PHE A 147 1.68 17.11 13.69
CA PHE A 147 2.01 17.67 15.00
C PHE A 147 3.34 18.42 14.97
N GLU A 148 4.38 17.84 14.36
CA GLU A 148 5.69 18.49 14.21
C GLU A 148 5.57 19.80 13.41
N LEU A 149 4.81 19.81 12.32
CA LEU A 149 4.55 21.02 11.53
C LEU A 149 3.79 22.10 12.31
N ILE A 150 2.92 21.73 13.25
CA ILE A 150 2.23 22.67 14.14
C ILE A 150 3.20 23.17 15.21
N ASN A 151 4.01 22.28 15.80
CA ASN A 151 4.99 22.63 16.83
C ASN A 151 6.03 23.63 16.32
N GLU A 152 6.46 23.51 15.06
CA GLU A 152 7.36 24.49 14.42
C GLU A 152 6.77 25.91 14.36
N ARG A 153 5.45 26.09 14.52
CA ARG A 153 4.80 27.40 14.60
C ARG A 153 4.80 28.00 15.99
N ILE A 154 5.09 27.21 17.04
CA ILE A 154 5.06 27.63 18.44
C ILE A 154 6.47 28.09 18.83
N VAL A 155 6.61 29.38 19.14
CA VAL A 155 7.93 29.97 19.43
C VAL A 155 8.25 29.98 20.93
N ALA A 156 7.24 29.91 21.82
CA ALA A 156 7.43 29.99 23.26
C ALA A 156 6.41 29.13 24.04
N VAL A 157 6.82 28.66 25.24
CA VAL A 157 5.96 27.90 26.17
C VAL A 157 5.00 28.85 26.89
N LEU A 158 3.71 28.51 26.91
CA LEU A 158 2.72 29.23 27.67
C LEU A 158 2.65 28.70 29.11
N LYS A 159 2.94 29.56 30.09
CA LYS A 159 2.71 29.26 31.51
C LYS A 159 1.46 30.00 31.98
N ALA A 160 0.43 29.25 32.36
CA ALA A 160 -0.80 29.80 32.90
C ALA A 160 -0.82 29.68 34.43
N PHE A 161 -1.02 30.81 35.12
CA PHE A 161 -1.08 30.88 36.59
C PHE A 161 -2.50 31.01 37.16
N ASN A 162 -3.49 31.26 36.30
CA ASN A 162 -4.91 31.39 36.66
C ASN A 162 -5.81 30.92 35.50
N ASP A 163 -7.10 30.73 35.78
CA ASP A 163 -8.07 30.22 34.79
C ASP A 163 -8.21 31.12 33.55
N THR A 164 -8.06 32.45 33.72
CA THR A 164 -8.10 33.40 32.60
C THR A 164 -6.91 33.24 31.66
N ALA A 165 -5.71 33.03 32.22
CA ALA A 165 -4.50 32.73 31.45
C ALA A 165 -4.61 31.36 30.75
N LYS A 166 -5.26 30.38 31.39
CA LYS A 166 -5.53 29.07 30.79
C LYS A 166 -6.43 29.19 29.56
N THR A 167 -7.55 29.91 29.64
CA THR A 167 -8.44 30.13 28.49
C THR A 167 -7.73 30.87 27.35
N SER A 168 -6.88 31.84 27.69
CA SER A 168 -6.07 32.56 26.69
C SER A 168 -5.05 31.64 26.01
N ALA A 169 -4.46 30.70 26.76
CA ALA A 169 -3.55 29.70 26.22
C ALA A 169 -4.24 28.67 25.33
N GLU A 170 -5.43 28.20 25.69
CA GLU A 170 -6.24 27.30 24.86
C GLU A 170 -6.66 27.97 23.54
N LEU A 171 -7.05 29.25 23.60
CA LEU A 171 -7.39 30.03 22.41
C LEU A 171 -6.16 30.22 21.49
N PHE A 172 -4.98 30.42 22.07
CA PHE A 172 -3.75 30.51 21.32
C PHE A 172 -3.40 29.21 20.60
N ILE A 173 -3.44 28.07 21.30
CA ILE A 173 -3.17 26.74 20.71
C ILE A 173 -4.14 26.50 19.54
N LYS A 174 -5.41 26.87 19.71
CA LYS A 174 -6.42 26.79 18.66
C LYS A 174 -6.08 27.69 17.47
N ASP A 175 -5.73 28.95 17.70
CA ASP A 175 -5.37 29.90 16.63
C ASP A 175 -4.12 29.45 15.85
N VAL A 176 -3.14 28.82 16.51
CA VAL A 176 -1.93 28.26 15.89
C VAL A 176 -2.25 27.01 15.06
N THR A 177 -3.08 26.12 15.62
CA THR A 177 -3.54 24.89 14.95
C THR A 177 -4.37 25.23 13.70
N ASP A 178 -5.27 26.21 13.81
CA ASP A 178 -6.10 26.73 12.72
C ASP A 178 -5.29 27.55 11.69
N GLY A 179 -4.01 27.85 11.96
CA GLY A 179 -3.15 28.66 11.10
C GLY A 179 -3.52 30.14 11.03
N LYS A 180 -4.26 30.66 12.01
CA LYS A 180 -4.73 32.06 12.05
C LYS A 180 -3.66 33.04 12.53
N LYS A 181 -2.67 32.60 13.32
CA LYS A 181 -1.59 33.43 13.87
C LYS A 181 -0.27 32.65 13.89
N LEU A 182 0.84 33.36 13.69
CA LEU A 182 2.17 32.86 14.02
C LEU A 182 2.28 32.80 15.54
N GLY A 183 2.83 31.71 16.11
CA GLY A 183 2.78 31.42 17.53
C GLY A 183 3.70 32.31 18.37
N VAL A 184 3.34 33.58 18.52
CA VAL A 184 3.98 34.54 19.42
C VAL A 184 2.91 35.23 20.27
N ILE A 185 2.93 34.95 21.57
CA ILE A 185 2.30 35.79 22.59
C ILE A 185 3.43 36.35 23.44
N VAL A 186 3.59 37.67 23.42
CA VAL A 186 4.44 38.38 24.36
C VAL A 186 3.58 38.75 25.56
N GLY A 187 3.74 38.03 26.66
CA GLY A 187 3.13 38.37 27.94
C GLY A 187 4.10 39.19 28.78
N GLU A 188 3.59 40.17 29.53
CA GLU A 188 4.34 41.01 30.48
C GLU A 188 5.06 40.18 31.57
N SER A 189 4.59 38.94 31.82
CA SER A 189 5.18 38.00 32.81
C SER A 189 6.37 37.18 32.30
N LEU A 190 6.85 37.43 31.08
CA LEU A 190 8.15 36.89 30.64
C LEU A 190 9.30 37.75 31.17
N LEU A 191 9.04 38.90 31.78
CA LEU A 191 10.07 39.75 32.36
C LEU A 191 10.44 39.24 33.77
N ASP A 192 11.73 39.08 34.06
CA ASP A 192 12.22 38.86 35.42
C ASP A 192 11.94 40.10 36.30
N GLU A 193 12.27 40.02 37.58
CA GLU A 193 12.09 41.14 38.53
C GLU A 193 12.82 42.44 38.11
N ASN A 194 13.73 42.38 37.12
CA ASN A 194 14.50 43.47 36.56
C ASN A 194 13.98 43.97 35.19
N GLY A 195 12.95 43.35 34.61
CA GLY A 195 12.43 43.73 33.30
C GLY A 195 13.08 43.00 32.11
N ASP A 196 13.79 41.89 32.33
CA ASP A 196 14.45 41.11 31.26
C ASP A 196 13.66 39.85 30.88
N ILE A 197 13.54 39.56 29.58
CA ILE A 197 12.74 38.45 29.06
C ILE A 197 13.40 37.09 29.44
N GLN A 198 12.86 36.35 30.42
CA GLN A 198 13.10 34.92 30.60
C GLN A 198 12.31 34.14 29.54
N ILE A 199 12.96 33.94 28.40
CA ILE A 199 12.58 32.91 27.45
C ILE A 199 13.11 31.60 28.04
N ASP A 200 12.25 30.81 28.67
CA ASP A 200 12.51 29.37 28.72
C ASP A 200 12.46 28.91 27.27
N GLU A 201 13.62 28.82 26.62
CA GLU A 201 13.74 28.33 25.25
C GLU A 201 13.00 26.99 25.23
N TYR A 202 11.82 26.97 24.57
CA TYR A 202 11.21 25.71 24.23
C TYR A 202 12.24 25.03 23.36
N ARG A 203 12.92 24.04 23.92
CA ARG A 203 13.98 23.29 23.24
C ARG A 203 13.32 22.74 22.00
N LYS A 204 13.53 23.41 20.86
CA LYS A 204 12.90 23.02 19.59
C LYS A 204 13.17 21.53 19.43
N ALA A 205 12.11 20.76 19.22
CA ALA A 205 12.28 19.38 18.76
C ALA A 205 13.26 19.43 17.59
N ASN A 206 14.27 18.55 17.60
CA ASN A 206 15.34 18.64 16.62
C ASN A 206 14.71 18.52 15.23
N THR A 207 15.06 19.40 14.28
CA THR A 207 14.65 19.27 12.87
C THR A 207 15.02 17.88 12.28
N GLN A 208 15.91 17.14 12.94
CA GLN A 208 16.22 15.73 12.66
C GLN A 208 15.00 14.79 12.81
N ASP A 209 14.06 15.09 13.72
CA ASP A 209 12.91 14.22 14.01
C ASP A 209 11.90 14.23 12.85
N LEU A 210 11.63 15.40 12.24
CA LEU A 210 10.78 15.50 11.05
C LEU A 210 11.33 14.70 9.87
N LYS A 211 12.64 14.81 9.62
CA LYS A 211 13.31 14.07 8.54
C LYS A 211 13.21 12.56 8.77
N ALA A 212 13.41 12.09 10.01
CA ALA A 212 13.30 10.68 10.36
C ALA A 212 11.88 10.12 10.14
N VAL A 213 10.83 10.91 10.44
CA VAL A 213 9.44 10.50 10.19
C VAL A 213 9.12 10.44 8.69
N MET A 214 9.57 11.44 7.91
CA MET A 214 9.42 11.44 6.44
C MET A 214 10.16 10.26 5.79
N GLU A 215 11.33 9.93 6.33
CA GLU A 215 12.13 8.77 5.95
C GLU A 215 11.35 7.47 6.19
N LEU A 216 10.84 7.29 7.41
CA LEU A 216 10.04 6.11 7.77
C LEU A 216 8.80 5.96 6.89
N GLN A 217 8.07 7.05 6.61
CA GLN A 217 6.88 6.99 5.76
C GLN A 217 7.19 6.52 4.34
N GLN A 218 8.27 7.04 3.75
CA GLN A 218 8.73 6.63 2.42
C GLN A 218 9.24 5.18 2.41
N TYR A 219 9.95 4.77 3.46
CA TYR A 219 10.39 3.39 3.64
C TYR A 219 9.17 2.45 3.70
N LEU A 220 8.15 2.76 4.51
CA LEU A 220 6.93 1.95 4.61
C LEU A 220 6.22 1.80 3.26
N LYS A 221 6.11 2.89 2.50
CA LYS A 221 5.51 2.88 1.16
C LYS A 221 6.31 2.01 0.19
N ALA A 222 7.63 2.13 0.22
CA ALA A 222 8.52 1.33 -0.62
C ALA A 222 8.48 -0.16 -0.23
N SER A 223 8.51 -0.47 1.07
CA SER A 223 8.36 -1.82 1.59
C SER A 223 7.04 -2.45 1.18
N PHE A 224 5.93 -1.71 1.24
CA PHE A 224 4.64 -2.23 0.76
C PHE A 224 4.68 -2.58 -0.73
N TYR A 225 5.23 -1.69 -1.57
CA TYR A 225 5.36 -1.96 -3.00
C TYR A 225 6.26 -3.16 -3.28
N ASN A 226 7.38 -3.26 -2.58
CA ASN A 226 8.27 -4.41 -2.68
C ASN A 226 7.58 -5.72 -2.26
N ASP A 227 6.84 -5.72 -1.14
CA ASP A 227 6.06 -6.89 -0.69
C ASP A 227 5.05 -7.38 -1.73
N ILE A 228 4.53 -6.49 -2.58
CA ILE A 228 3.60 -6.82 -3.65
C ILE A 228 4.25 -6.97 -5.02
N GLY A 229 5.58 -7.13 -5.07
CA GLY A 229 6.33 -7.35 -6.30
C GLY A 229 6.35 -6.13 -7.23
N LEU A 230 6.26 -4.91 -6.67
CA LEU A 230 6.53 -3.65 -7.37
C LEU A 230 7.87 -3.08 -6.89
N GLN A 231 8.64 -2.49 -7.80
CA GLN A 231 9.97 -1.99 -7.47
C GLN A 231 9.79 -0.56 -6.98
N ALA A 232 10.06 -0.36 -5.70
CA ALA A 232 10.09 0.97 -5.11
C ALA A 232 11.41 1.14 -4.38
N ASN A 233 12.28 1.94 -4.97
CA ASN A 233 13.57 2.26 -4.38
C ASN A 233 13.37 3.37 -3.34
N TYR A 234 13.78 3.08 -2.12
CA TYR A 234 13.83 4.04 -1.03
C TYR A 234 15.24 4.63 -0.95
N ASN A 235 15.62 5.46 -1.95
CA ASN A 235 16.89 6.17 -1.89
C ASN A 235 16.67 7.67 -1.74
N MET A 236 17.06 8.22 -0.59
CA MET A 236 17.06 9.65 -0.36
C MET A 236 18.39 10.33 -0.73
N LYS A 237 19.45 9.57 -1.02
CA LYS A 237 20.69 10.12 -1.58
C LYS A 237 20.61 10.05 -3.10
N ARG A 238 20.74 11.20 -3.71
CA ARG A 238 20.74 11.44 -5.16
C ARG A 238 22.04 10.96 -5.82
N GLU A 239 22.56 9.80 -5.40
CA GLU A 239 23.71 9.15 -5.99
C GLU A 239 23.20 7.93 -6.73
N SER A 240 23.49 7.91 -8.03
CA SER A 240 23.07 6.93 -9.04
C SER A 240 22.97 5.52 -8.47
N ILE A 241 21.79 4.90 -8.57
CA ILE A 241 21.72 3.44 -8.50
C ILE A 241 22.54 2.94 -9.69
N ASN A 242 23.56 2.14 -9.43
CA ASN A 242 24.24 1.41 -10.50
C ASN A 242 23.26 0.32 -10.92
N ASP A 243 22.98 0.16 -12.22
CA ASP A 243 21.94 -0.76 -12.73
C ASP A 243 22.11 -2.20 -12.18
N SER A 244 23.33 -2.58 -11.83
CA SER A 244 23.66 -3.86 -11.20
C SER A 244 23.14 -4.05 -9.76
N GLU A 245 22.94 -2.99 -8.98
CA GLU A 245 22.41 -3.08 -7.61
C GLU A 245 20.87 -3.03 -7.58
N ALA A 246 20.26 -2.45 -8.62
CA ALA A 246 18.81 -2.50 -8.84
C ALA A 246 18.31 -3.94 -9.09
N GLY A 247 19.10 -4.72 -9.84
CA GLY A 247 18.81 -6.11 -10.20
C GLY A 247 18.88 -7.12 -9.04
N MET A 248 19.75 -6.90 -8.05
CA MET A 248 19.93 -7.87 -6.95
C MET A 248 18.71 -7.99 -6.01
N ASN A 249 17.83 -6.98 -5.97
CA ASN A 249 16.56 -7.09 -5.25
C ASN A 249 15.44 -7.72 -6.09
N GLU A 250 15.64 -7.98 -7.40
CA GLU A 250 14.57 -8.43 -8.31
C GLU A 250 14.12 -9.87 -8.06
N GLU A 251 15.01 -10.75 -7.60
CA GLU A 251 14.75 -12.17 -7.47
C GLU A 251 13.99 -12.53 -6.17
N SER A 252 14.13 -11.71 -5.11
CA SER A 252 13.44 -11.92 -3.82
C SER A 252 11.99 -11.42 -3.79
N LEU A 253 11.53 -10.71 -4.83
CA LEU A 253 10.26 -9.95 -4.84
C LEU A 253 9.02 -10.74 -5.32
N LYS A 254 9.15 -12.04 -5.57
CA LYS A 254 8.14 -12.83 -6.29
C LYS A 254 7.28 -13.82 -5.49
N PRO A 255 7.68 -14.37 -4.32
CA PRO A 255 6.96 -15.52 -3.75
C PRO A 255 5.46 -15.30 -3.52
N LEU A 256 5.05 -14.12 -3.05
CA LEU A 256 3.64 -13.83 -2.77
C LEU A 256 2.81 -13.66 -4.04
N VAL A 257 3.32 -12.90 -5.02
CA VAL A 257 2.58 -12.61 -6.26
C VAL A 257 2.41 -13.88 -7.09
N ASP A 258 3.45 -14.72 -7.14
CA ASP A 258 3.42 -16.00 -7.84
C ASP A 258 2.47 -16.99 -7.17
N ASP A 259 2.50 -17.09 -5.83
CA ASP A 259 1.52 -17.86 -5.04
C ASP A 259 0.08 -17.40 -5.36
N MET A 260 -0.18 -16.10 -5.29
CA MET A 260 -1.49 -15.55 -5.60
C MET A 260 -1.94 -15.88 -7.03
N LEU A 261 -1.02 -15.82 -8.01
CA LEU A 261 -1.31 -16.17 -9.40
C LEU A 261 -1.61 -17.67 -9.55
N GLU A 262 -0.82 -18.52 -8.93
CA GLU A 262 -0.97 -19.97 -9.01
C GLU A 262 -2.25 -20.44 -8.32
N SER A 263 -2.57 -19.90 -7.15
CA SER A 263 -3.85 -20.10 -6.47
C SER A 263 -5.04 -19.78 -7.37
N ARG A 264 -4.92 -18.71 -8.19
CA ARG A 264 -5.95 -18.36 -9.18
C ARG A 264 -6.00 -19.35 -10.34
N ARG A 265 -4.84 -19.75 -10.89
CA ARG A 265 -4.75 -20.71 -11.99
C ARG A 265 -5.32 -22.08 -11.62
N GLU A 266 -4.97 -22.60 -10.45
CA GLU A 266 -5.45 -23.90 -9.96
C GLU A 266 -6.98 -23.89 -9.80
N ALA A 267 -7.53 -22.84 -9.19
CA ALA A 267 -8.96 -22.70 -9.03
C ALA A 267 -9.69 -22.53 -10.36
N LEU A 268 -9.17 -21.68 -11.27
CA LEU A 268 -9.78 -21.47 -12.58
C LEU A 268 -9.75 -22.74 -13.44
N LYS A 269 -8.73 -23.59 -13.32
CA LYS A 269 -8.71 -24.89 -13.98
C LYS A 269 -9.92 -25.74 -13.56
N ARG A 270 -10.20 -25.81 -12.25
CA ARG A 270 -11.38 -26.51 -11.71
C ARG A 270 -12.70 -25.86 -12.15
N VAL A 271 -12.75 -24.52 -12.17
CA VAL A 271 -13.93 -23.77 -12.66
C VAL A 271 -14.21 -24.08 -14.14
N ASN A 272 -13.16 -24.11 -14.97
CA ASN A 272 -13.27 -24.44 -16.38
C ASN A 272 -13.75 -25.88 -16.58
N GLU A 273 -13.19 -26.85 -15.84
CA GLU A 273 -13.60 -28.26 -15.86
C GLU A 273 -15.04 -28.47 -15.39
N GLN A 274 -15.45 -27.81 -14.30
CA GLN A 274 -16.76 -28.00 -13.68
C GLN A 274 -17.89 -27.29 -14.42
N PHE A 275 -17.64 -26.09 -14.96
CA PHE A 275 -18.68 -25.27 -15.58
C PHE A 275 -18.59 -25.18 -17.11
N GLY A 276 -17.57 -25.79 -17.72
CA GLY A 276 -17.36 -25.74 -19.18
C GLY A 276 -17.00 -24.35 -19.70
N THR A 277 -16.23 -23.59 -18.91
CA THR A 277 -15.78 -22.23 -19.27
C THR A 277 -14.33 -22.26 -19.77
N ASN A 278 -13.86 -21.13 -20.33
CA ASN A 278 -12.48 -20.97 -20.80
C ASN A 278 -11.89 -19.68 -20.21
N ILE A 279 -11.88 -19.61 -18.88
CA ILE A 279 -11.38 -18.45 -18.13
C ILE A 279 -9.88 -18.62 -17.93
N THR A 280 -9.12 -17.56 -18.20
CA THR A 280 -7.68 -17.50 -17.95
C THR A 280 -7.32 -16.28 -17.11
N VAL A 281 -6.19 -16.37 -16.41
CA VAL A 281 -5.64 -15.29 -15.58
C VAL A 281 -4.14 -15.12 -15.83
N GLU A 282 -3.73 -13.88 -15.93
CA GLU A 282 -2.34 -13.46 -16.13
C GLU A 282 -2.04 -12.26 -15.22
N LEU A 283 -0.75 -11.99 -15.01
CA LEU A 283 -0.34 -10.72 -14.40
C LEU A 283 -0.70 -9.56 -15.34
N ASN A 284 -0.85 -8.38 -14.78
CA ASN A 284 -1.19 -7.17 -15.51
C ASN A 284 -0.01 -6.18 -15.53
N SER A 285 0.09 -5.39 -16.60
CA SER A 285 0.96 -4.21 -16.76
C SER A 285 2.30 -4.23 -15.99
N ALA A 286 2.32 -3.61 -14.81
CA ALA A 286 3.54 -3.38 -14.02
C ALA A 286 4.19 -4.68 -13.54
N TRP A 287 3.39 -5.73 -13.36
CA TRP A 287 3.84 -7.06 -12.99
C TRP A 287 4.31 -7.87 -14.21
N VAL A 288 3.72 -7.67 -15.39
CA VAL A 288 4.15 -8.31 -16.66
C VAL A 288 5.49 -7.77 -17.16
N ARG A 289 5.68 -6.44 -17.11
CA ARG A 289 6.92 -5.82 -17.59
C ARG A 289 8.15 -6.35 -16.86
N ARG A 290 7.98 -6.69 -15.58
CA ARG A 290 9.01 -7.28 -14.73
C ARG A 290 9.29 -8.75 -15.08
N GLU A 291 8.27 -9.56 -15.39
CA GLU A 291 8.49 -10.94 -15.83
C GLU A 291 9.44 -10.99 -17.04
N LYS A 292 9.26 -10.09 -18.01
CA LYS A 292 10.08 -10.04 -19.23
C LYS A 292 11.51 -9.56 -18.98
N ILE A 293 11.69 -8.53 -18.15
CA ILE A 293 13.04 -8.03 -17.79
C ILE A 293 13.83 -9.13 -17.07
N SER A 294 13.19 -9.82 -16.12
CA SER A 294 13.84 -10.91 -15.38
C SER A 294 14.15 -12.15 -16.23
N SER A 295 13.35 -12.46 -17.26
CA SER A 295 13.62 -13.59 -18.17
C SER A 295 14.73 -13.29 -19.17
N ASP A 296 14.87 -12.04 -19.61
CA ASP A 296 15.92 -11.67 -20.57
C ASP A 296 17.31 -11.67 -19.89
N GLU A 297 17.40 -11.38 -18.59
CA GLU A 297 18.67 -11.45 -17.83
C GLU A 297 19.17 -12.88 -17.51
N THR A 298 18.33 -13.91 -17.69
CA THR A 298 18.71 -15.32 -17.42
C THR A 298 19.21 -16.08 -18.64
N THR A 299 19.36 -15.43 -19.79
CA THR A 299 19.92 -16.04 -21.01
C THR A 299 21.39 -15.63 -21.16
N PRO A 300 22.37 -16.55 -21.05
CA PRO A 300 23.74 -16.21 -21.41
C PRO A 300 23.79 -16.11 -22.95
N GLU A 301 23.78 -14.89 -23.49
CA GLU A 301 24.15 -14.69 -24.88
C GLU A 301 25.62 -15.07 -25.05
N GLU A 302 25.84 -16.25 -25.64
CA GLU A 302 27.10 -16.63 -26.28
C GLU A 302 27.39 -15.65 -27.43
N THR A 303 28.04 -14.52 -27.15
CA THR A 303 28.71 -13.77 -28.22
C THR A 303 30.02 -14.47 -28.58
N ASN A 304 29.91 -15.28 -29.63
CA ASN A 304 31.01 -15.76 -30.44
C ASN A 304 31.97 -14.62 -30.80
N THR A 305 33.25 -14.88 -30.59
CA THR A 305 34.40 -14.28 -31.28
C THR A 305 34.17 -14.18 -32.78
N GLU A 306 34.26 -12.97 -33.32
CA GLU A 306 34.88 -12.75 -34.64
C GLU A 306 35.77 -11.50 -34.55
N GLU A 307 37.06 -11.77 -34.47
CA GLU A 307 38.13 -10.84 -34.77
C GLU A 307 37.94 -10.32 -36.19
N THR A 308 37.99 -9.00 -36.39
CA THR A 308 38.34 -8.46 -37.70
C THR A 308 39.48 -7.47 -37.51
N ASN A 309 40.67 -7.98 -37.78
CA ASN A 309 41.87 -7.20 -38.07
C ASN A 309 41.56 -6.16 -39.15
N THR A 310 42.03 -4.93 -38.94
CA THR A 310 42.57 -4.15 -40.05
C THR A 310 43.80 -3.43 -39.54
N GLU A 311 44.95 -3.99 -39.93
CA GLU A 311 46.26 -3.37 -39.83
C GLU A 311 46.32 -2.13 -40.72
N GLU A 312 46.76 -1.00 -40.19
CA GLU A 312 47.62 -0.09 -40.94
C GLU A 312 48.90 0.12 -40.14
N THR A 313 49.98 -0.36 -40.76
CA THR A 313 51.37 -0.34 -40.28
C THR A 313 52.08 0.94 -40.73
N ASN A 314 53.19 1.22 -40.03
CA ASN A 314 54.33 2.13 -40.33
C ASN A 314 54.27 3.48 -39.60
N THR A 315 55.31 3.93 -38.89
CA THR A 315 56.71 3.50 -38.76
C THR A 315 57.32 4.19 -37.52
N GLU A 316 58.34 3.56 -36.94
CA GLU A 316 59.21 4.04 -35.87
C GLU A 316 59.93 5.36 -36.22
N ASP A 317 60.15 6.23 -35.23
CA ASP A 317 61.43 6.93 -35.05
C ASP A 317 61.54 7.58 -33.64
N ASP A 318 62.29 6.89 -32.79
CA ASP A 318 63.41 7.31 -31.93
C ASP A 318 63.61 8.78 -31.44
N LYS A 319 64.06 8.84 -30.16
CA LYS A 319 64.80 9.90 -29.43
C LYS A 319 64.07 11.12 -28.83
N GLY A 320 64.05 11.15 -27.49
CA GLY A 320 65.00 11.99 -26.76
C GLY A 320 64.47 13.16 -25.91
N GLY A 321 64.51 13.00 -24.58
CA GLY A 321 65.26 13.89 -23.67
C GLY A 321 64.68 15.27 -23.26
N ASN A 322 64.62 15.44 -21.92
CA ASN A 322 64.59 16.68 -21.11
C ASN A 322 63.35 17.58 -21.27
N GLU A 323 62.79 18.18 -20.21
CA GLU A 323 63.36 18.67 -18.95
C GLU A 323 62.28 18.70 -17.85
#